data_AF-A0A317MY19-F1
#
_entry.id   AF-A0A317MY19-F1
#
_cell.length_a   1.000
_cell.length_b   1.000
_cell.length_c   1.000
_cell.angle_alpha   90.00
_cell.angle_beta   90.00
_cell.angle_gamma   90.00
#
_symmetry.space_group_name_H-M   'P 1'
#
loop_
_entity.id
_entity.type
_entity.pdbx_description
1 polymer ?
#
loop_
_entity_poly.entity_id
_entity_poly.type
_entity_poly.pdbx_seq_one_letter_code
_entity_poly.pdbx_strand_id
1 'polypeptide(L)'
;MANIAEEKVNDVELENRKKLELSHQYCNRHRPKLPNGEWNPVYRQAKRSLSQFEVEVARLSRQCARPSSPQAAASGDPLVDSYYYRYLLHKGVQPADKAALRNLARLMVDKKLSDTKKKMLVLLHSGFNQSVIASKLQGHGQKPLTRQAVSKALASISEVFDLRKPNRHFVF
;
A
#
# COMPACT_ATOMS: atom_id res chain seq x y z
N MET A 1 29.74 -4.08 31.23
CA MET A 1 28.28 -3.98 31.48
C MET A 1 27.81 -2.62 30.98
N ALA A 2 27.36 -2.52 29.72
CA ALA A 2 26.96 -1.25 29.12
C ALA A 2 25.47 -1.01 29.39
N ASN A 3 25.16 0.05 30.16
CA ASN A 3 23.79 0.51 30.39
C ASN A 3 23.22 1.04 29.07
N ILE A 4 22.22 0.34 28.53
CA ILE A 4 21.38 0.83 27.44
C ILE A 4 20.36 1.76 28.10
N ALA A 5 20.54 3.06 27.90
CA ALA A 5 19.56 4.06 28.29
C ALA A 5 18.28 3.82 27.47
N GLU A 6 17.23 3.37 28.13
CA GLU A 6 15.87 3.33 27.58
C GLU A 6 15.47 4.77 27.25
N GLU A 7 15.45 5.07 25.96
CA GLU A 7 15.00 6.34 25.40
C GLU A 7 13.50 6.49 25.69
N LYS A 8 13.18 7.17 26.81
CA LYS A 8 11.81 7.51 27.21
C LYS A 8 11.22 8.44 26.15
N VAL A 9 10.43 7.87 25.24
CA VAL A 9 9.63 8.63 24.28
C VAL A 9 8.71 9.58 25.06
N ASN A 10 8.89 10.88 24.88
CA ASN A 10 8.11 11.92 25.53
C ASN A 10 6.62 11.81 25.13
N ASP A 11 5.69 11.95 26.08
CA ASP A 11 4.24 11.87 25.81
C ASP A 11 3.79 12.85 24.74
N VAL A 12 4.44 14.01 24.64
CA VAL A 12 4.20 15.02 23.59
C VAL A 12 4.58 14.49 22.20
N GLU A 13 5.66 13.71 22.10
CA GLU A 13 6.11 13.09 20.86
C GLU A 13 5.18 11.93 20.45
N LEU A 14 4.70 11.16 21.41
CA LEU A 14 3.68 10.13 21.21
C LEU A 14 2.34 10.74 20.76
N GLU A 15 1.95 11.87 21.34
CA GLU A 15 0.72 12.57 21.01
C GLU A 15 0.80 13.28 19.65
N ASN A 16 1.96 13.83 19.31
CA ASN A 16 2.24 14.34 17.97
C ASN A 16 2.30 13.22 16.93
N ARG A 17 2.83 12.04 17.26
CA ARG A 17 2.74 10.84 16.42
C ARG A 17 1.28 10.41 16.22
N LYS A 18 0.45 10.40 17.28
CA LYS A 18 -1.01 10.13 17.18
C LYS A 18 -1.75 11.16 16.29
N LYS A 19 -1.36 12.43 16.36
CA LYS A 19 -1.90 13.51 15.50
C LYS A 19 -1.45 13.36 14.03
N LEU A 20 -0.27 12.79 13.79
CA LEU A 20 0.27 12.48 12.45
C LEU A 20 -0.22 11.14 11.89
N GLU A 21 -0.54 10.16 12.74
CA GLU A 21 -1.09 8.84 12.42
C GLU A 21 -2.53 8.91 11.91
N LEU A 22 -3.22 10.02 12.14
CA LEU A 22 -4.53 10.34 11.58
C LEU A 22 -4.53 11.83 11.23
N SER A 23 -4.05 12.17 10.02
CA SER A 23 -3.93 13.53 9.51
C SER A 23 -5.04 14.45 10.03
N HIS A 24 -4.63 15.42 10.83
CA HIS A 24 -5.41 16.45 11.51
C HIS A 24 -6.81 16.69 10.94
N GLN A 25 -7.83 16.42 11.77
CA GLN A 25 -9.23 16.86 11.65
C GLN A 25 -10.00 16.36 10.42
N TYR A 26 -10.20 15.04 10.35
CA TYR A 26 -11.16 14.34 9.50
C TYR A 26 -11.39 14.98 8.12
N CYS A 27 -10.72 14.49 7.06
CA CYS A 27 -11.29 14.69 5.74
C CYS A 27 -12.77 14.25 5.81
N ASN A 28 -13.69 15.00 5.21
CA ASN A 28 -15.14 14.79 5.40
C ASN A 28 -15.58 13.32 5.21
N ARG A 29 -14.81 12.55 4.43
CA ARG A 29 -15.00 11.13 4.17
C ARG A 29 -14.65 10.17 5.32
N HIS A 30 -13.87 10.60 6.31
CA HIS A 30 -13.39 9.75 7.43
C HIS A 30 -13.81 10.24 8.82
N ARG A 31 -14.82 11.12 8.94
CA ARG A 31 -15.43 11.42 10.24
C ARG A 31 -16.11 10.17 10.82
N PRO A 32 -16.05 9.92 12.14
CA PRO A 32 -16.75 8.79 12.78
C PRO A 32 -18.25 8.82 12.53
N LYS A 33 -18.83 10.04 12.58
CA LYS A 33 -20.22 10.30 12.26
C LYS A 33 -20.33 11.21 11.04
N LEU A 34 -21.33 10.93 10.21
CA LEU A 34 -21.75 11.80 9.12
C LEU A 34 -22.45 13.06 9.69
N PRO A 35 -22.64 14.13 8.90
CA PRO A 35 -23.36 15.33 9.34
C PRO A 35 -24.78 15.06 9.86
N ASN A 36 -25.41 13.98 9.39
CA ASN A 36 -26.73 13.51 9.85
C ASN A 36 -26.68 12.73 11.18
N GLY A 37 -25.51 12.58 11.80
CA GLY A 37 -25.32 11.87 13.07
C GLY A 37 -25.12 10.35 12.96
N GLU A 38 -25.29 9.75 11.77
CA GLU A 38 -25.11 8.32 11.54
C GLU A 38 -23.64 7.91 11.53
N TRP A 39 -23.36 6.65 11.89
CA TRP A 39 -22.01 6.10 11.85
C TRP A 39 -21.49 5.91 10.43
N ASN A 40 -20.38 6.59 10.11
CA ASN A 40 -19.75 6.50 8.81
C ASN A 40 -19.17 5.09 8.56
N PRO A 41 -19.66 4.34 7.55
CA PRO A 41 -19.16 3.01 7.24
C PRO A 41 -17.70 3.04 6.73
N VAL A 42 -17.29 4.11 6.04
CA VAL A 42 -15.92 4.29 5.55
C VAL A 42 -14.95 4.42 6.71
N TYR A 43 -15.32 5.17 7.76
CA TYR A 43 -14.53 5.24 8.99
C TYR A 43 -14.36 3.88 9.67
N ARG A 44 -15.46 3.10 9.78
CA ARG A 44 -15.40 1.74 10.36
C ARG A 44 -14.50 0.82 9.54
N GLN A 45 -14.58 0.88 8.21
CA GLN A 45 -13.71 0.12 7.32
C GLN A 45 -12.23 0.54 7.45
N ALA A 46 -11.96 1.84 7.52
CA ALA A 46 -10.61 2.37 7.71
C ALA A 46 -10.00 1.89 9.03
N LYS A 47 -10.80 1.85 10.12
CA LYS A 47 -10.37 1.31 11.41
C LYS A 47 -10.05 -0.18 11.37
N ARG A 48 -10.88 -0.99 10.67
CA ARG A 48 -10.64 -2.44 10.50
C ARG A 48 -9.39 -2.75 9.69
N SER A 49 -8.99 -1.85 8.80
CA SER A 49 -7.85 -2.02 7.89
C SER A 49 -6.61 -1.23 8.29
N LEU A 50 -6.58 -0.69 9.53
CA LEU A 50 -5.50 0.17 10.02
C LEU A 50 -4.13 -0.51 9.95
N SER A 51 -4.03 -1.79 10.33
CA SER A 51 -2.77 -2.53 10.28
C SER A 51 -2.23 -2.67 8.85
N GLN A 52 -3.10 -2.97 7.88
CA GLN A 52 -2.71 -3.03 6.47
C GLN A 52 -2.29 -1.65 5.97
N PHE A 53 -3.01 -0.61 6.35
CA PHE A 53 -2.67 0.77 6.00
C PHE A 53 -1.26 1.15 6.47
N GLU A 54 -0.91 0.90 7.73
CA GLU A 54 0.42 1.23 8.25
C GLU A 54 1.53 0.44 7.54
N VAL A 55 1.27 -0.83 7.19
CA VAL A 55 2.21 -1.62 6.37
C VAL A 55 2.43 -0.97 4.99
N GLU A 56 1.37 -0.54 4.31
CA GLU A 56 1.45 0.12 3.01
C GLU A 56 2.18 1.47 3.11
N VAL A 57 1.90 2.28 4.13
CA VAL A 57 2.61 3.55 4.39
C VAL A 57 4.10 3.30 4.58
N ALA A 58 4.46 2.31 5.39
CA ALA A 58 5.86 2.01 5.68
C ALA A 58 6.62 1.54 4.41
N ARG A 59 6.01 0.65 3.60
CA ARG A 59 6.60 0.17 2.33
C ARG A 59 6.79 1.30 1.32
N LEU A 60 5.77 2.16 1.15
CA LEU A 60 5.84 3.33 0.28
C LEU A 60 6.93 4.31 0.74
N SER A 61 6.99 4.59 2.04
CA SER A 61 7.96 5.52 2.62
C SER A 61 9.39 5.04 2.44
N ARG A 62 9.66 3.76 2.71
CA ARG A 62 11.00 3.17 2.50
C ARG A 62 11.41 3.17 1.03
N GLN A 63 10.49 2.80 0.13
CA GLN A 63 10.78 2.80 -1.30
C GLN A 63 11.02 4.21 -1.84
N CYS A 64 10.24 5.20 -1.41
CA CYS A 64 10.46 6.59 -1.78
C CYS A 64 11.80 7.14 -1.26
N ALA A 65 12.23 6.75 -0.06
CA ALA A 65 13.53 7.16 0.49
C ALA A 65 14.73 6.61 -0.30
N ARG A 66 14.55 5.48 -0.98
CA ARG A 66 15.60 4.82 -1.79
C ARG A 66 15.06 4.48 -3.18
N PRO A 67 14.77 5.49 -4.02
CA PRO A 67 14.02 5.31 -5.26
C PRO A 67 14.73 4.40 -6.26
N SER A 68 16.07 4.37 -6.26
CA SER A 68 16.87 3.54 -7.16
C SER A 68 17.00 2.07 -6.72
N SER A 69 16.52 1.69 -5.53
CA SER A 69 16.69 0.34 -4.98
C SER A 69 15.39 -0.48 -5.10
N PRO A 70 15.34 -1.52 -5.94
CA PRO A 70 14.11 -2.30 -6.18
C PRO A 70 13.60 -3.12 -4.99
N GLN A 71 14.37 -3.22 -3.90
CA GLN A 71 14.07 -3.99 -2.69
C GLN A 71 13.83 -3.09 -1.46
N ALA A 72 13.79 -1.77 -1.65
CA ALA A 72 13.72 -0.84 -0.53
C ALA A 72 12.41 -0.90 0.25
N ALA A 73 11.31 -1.31 -0.39
CA ALA A 73 10.04 -1.53 0.31
C ALA A 73 10.14 -2.59 1.43
N ALA A 74 11.11 -3.51 1.38
CA ALA A 74 11.39 -4.52 2.41
C ALA A 74 10.13 -5.29 2.84
N SER A 75 9.35 -5.78 1.87
CA SER A 75 8.13 -6.55 2.13
C SER A 75 8.41 -8.02 2.47
N GLY A 76 9.65 -8.48 2.29
CA GLY A 76 10.04 -9.89 2.38
C GLY A 76 9.71 -10.71 1.13
N ASP A 77 9.17 -10.08 0.07
CA ASP A 77 8.85 -10.73 -1.20
C ASP A 77 9.35 -9.86 -2.37
N PRO A 78 10.32 -10.35 -3.18
CA PRO A 78 10.91 -9.55 -4.25
C PRO A 78 9.93 -9.05 -5.31
N LEU A 79 8.84 -9.79 -5.59
CA LEU A 79 7.83 -9.37 -6.56
C LEU A 79 6.97 -8.23 -5.99
N VAL A 80 6.70 -8.25 -4.69
CA VAL A 80 6.00 -7.15 -4.01
C VAL A 80 6.88 -5.91 -3.94
N ASP A 81 8.17 -6.04 -3.62
CA ASP A 81 9.09 -4.89 -3.61
C ASP A 81 9.25 -4.29 -5.03
N SER A 82 9.38 -5.15 -6.05
CA SER A 82 9.42 -4.71 -7.45
C SER A 82 8.17 -3.94 -7.86
N TYR A 83 7.00 -4.27 -7.30
CA TYR A 83 5.78 -3.50 -7.53
C TYR A 83 5.94 -2.07 -7.03
N TYR A 84 6.35 -1.84 -5.78
CA TYR A 84 6.49 -0.47 -5.25
C TYR A 84 7.53 0.32 -6.02
N TYR A 85 8.66 -0.30 -6.35
CA TYR A 85 9.71 0.32 -7.16
C TYR A 85 9.15 0.84 -8.50
N ARG A 86 8.50 -0.03 -9.28
CA ARG A 86 7.93 0.36 -10.59
C ARG A 86 6.77 1.34 -10.44
N TYR A 87 5.93 1.15 -9.44
CA TYR A 87 4.76 1.99 -9.20
C TYR A 87 5.15 3.42 -8.84
N LEU A 88 6.23 3.61 -8.06
CA LEU A 88 6.71 4.92 -7.63
C LEU A 88 7.62 5.61 -8.64
N LEU A 89 8.32 4.87 -9.51
CA LEU A 89 9.27 5.40 -10.48
C LEU A 89 8.71 6.56 -11.32
N HIS A 90 7.41 6.50 -11.66
CA HIS A 90 6.74 7.49 -12.50
C HIS A 90 5.78 8.41 -11.74
N LYS A 91 5.76 8.37 -10.40
CA LYS A 91 4.82 9.16 -9.59
C LYS A 91 5.40 10.50 -9.12
N GLY A 92 6.73 10.67 -9.16
CA GLY A 92 7.39 11.90 -8.71
C GLY A 92 7.21 12.22 -7.22
N VAL A 93 6.80 11.23 -6.41
CA VAL A 93 6.55 11.43 -4.97
C VAL A 93 7.87 11.39 -4.22
N GLN A 94 8.17 12.46 -3.51
CA GLN A 94 9.36 12.58 -2.68
C GLN A 94 9.12 12.04 -1.27
N PRO A 95 10.19 11.65 -0.54
CA PRO A 95 10.07 11.24 0.86
C PRO A 95 9.42 12.28 1.78
N ALA A 96 9.54 13.57 1.43
CA ALA A 96 8.93 14.67 2.17
C ALA A 96 7.40 14.74 2.01
N ASP A 97 6.84 14.14 0.95
CA ASP A 97 5.41 14.18 0.61
C ASP A 97 4.59 13.20 1.45
N LYS A 98 4.69 13.30 2.78
CA LYS A 98 4.04 12.41 3.74
C LYS A 98 2.54 12.28 3.51
N ALA A 99 1.86 13.37 3.16
CA ALA A 99 0.43 13.36 2.85
C ALA A 99 0.11 12.55 1.59
N ALA A 100 0.90 12.70 0.52
CA ALA A 100 0.73 11.94 -0.72
C ALA A 100 0.96 10.44 -0.50
N LEU A 101 2.02 10.07 0.26
CA LEU A 101 2.30 8.67 0.61
C LEU A 101 1.16 8.03 1.40
N ARG A 102 0.61 8.75 2.38
CA ARG A 102 -0.54 8.28 3.16
C ARG A 102 -1.80 8.17 2.32
N ASN A 103 -2.06 9.12 1.42
CA ASN A 103 -3.19 9.04 0.50
C ASN A 103 -3.06 7.84 -0.47
N LEU A 104 -1.87 7.56 -0.99
CA LEU A 104 -1.59 6.39 -1.81
C LEU A 104 -1.81 5.08 -1.03
N ALA A 105 -1.30 5.00 0.20
CA ALA A 105 -1.51 3.83 1.06
C ALA A 105 -3.00 3.59 1.33
N ARG A 106 -3.75 4.66 1.64
CA ARG A 106 -5.20 4.58 1.87
C ARG A 106 -5.91 4.07 0.62
N LEU A 107 -5.56 4.60 -0.55
CA LEU A 107 -6.12 4.17 -1.82
C LEU A 107 -5.86 2.69 -2.10
N MET A 108 -4.65 2.19 -1.83
CA MET A 108 -4.30 0.76 -1.99
C MET A 108 -5.17 -0.14 -1.10
N VAL A 109 -5.37 0.24 0.15
CA VAL A 109 -6.18 -0.51 1.12
C VAL A 109 -7.65 -0.47 0.76
N ASP A 110 -8.20 0.71 0.48
CA ASP A 110 -9.63 0.89 0.17
C ASP A 110 -10.04 0.13 -1.10
N LYS A 111 -9.13 0.07 -2.09
CA LYS A 111 -9.31 -0.70 -3.33
C LYS A 111 -8.87 -2.16 -3.24
N LYS A 112 -8.53 -2.64 -2.04
CA LYS A 112 -8.17 -4.05 -1.77
C LYS A 112 -7.03 -4.55 -2.67
N LEU A 113 -5.95 -3.77 -2.79
CA LEU A 113 -4.74 -4.16 -3.51
C LEU A 113 -3.85 -5.05 -2.64
N SER A 114 -4.14 -6.35 -2.65
CA SER A 114 -3.36 -7.36 -1.92
C SER A 114 -1.98 -7.60 -2.54
N ASP A 115 -1.07 -8.17 -1.75
CA ASP A 115 0.27 -8.54 -2.22
C ASP A 115 0.19 -9.54 -3.39
N THR A 116 -0.74 -10.49 -3.38
CA THR A 116 -0.97 -11.39 -4.53
C THR A 116 -1.28 -10.61 -5.81
N LYS A 117 -2.12 -9.57 -5.73
CA LYS A 117 -2.43 -8.70 -6.88
C LYS A 117 -1.20 -7.91 -7.34
N LYS A 118 -0.39 -7.40 -6.41
CA LYS A 118 0.89 -6.73 -6.72
C LYS A 118 1.84 -7.67 -7.48
N LYS A 119 1.99 -8.92 -7.02
CA LYS A 119 2.79 -9.96 -7.70
C LYS A 119 2.27 -10.25 -9.11
N MET A 120 0.95 -10.40 -9.28
CA MET A 120 0.33 -10.61 -10.60
C MET A 120 0.62 -9.44 -11.55
N LEU A 121 0.53 -8.20 -11.08
CA LEU A 121 0.82 -7.00 -11.90
C LEU A 121 2.27 -6.97 -12.37
N VAL A 122 3.22 -7.26 -11.48
CA VAL A 122 4.64 -7.30 -11.82
C VAL A 122 4.93 -8.40 -12.85
N LEU A 123 4.40 -9.61 -12.65
CA LEU A 123 4.60 -10.70 -13.61
C LEU A 123 3.96 -10.40 -14.97
N LEU A 124 2.75 -9.79 -14.97
CA LEU A 124 2.10 -9.37 -16.21
C LEU A 124 2.91 -8.30 -16.95
N HIS A 125 3.44 -7.33 -16.21
CA HIS A 125 4.30 -6.29 -16.76
C HIS A 125 5.63 -6.86 -17.30
N SER A 126 6.16 -7.94 -16.72
CA SER A 126 7.32 -8.68 -17.24
C SER A 126 7.00 -9.55 -18.46
N GLY A 127 5.78 -9.51 -19.01
CA GLY A 127 5.39 -10.22 -20.23
C GLY A 127 4.83 -11.63 -20.01
N PHE A 128 4.65 -12.09 -18.77
CA PHE A 128 4.06 -13.40 -18.52
C PHE A 128 2.55 -13.39 -18.79
N ASN A 129 2.06 -14.46 -19.46
CA ASN A 129 0.63 -14.66 -19.63
C ASN A 129 -0.03 -15.20 -18.34
N GLN A 130 -1.36 -15.11 -18.26
CA GLN A 130 -2.11 -15.46 -17.05
C GLN A 130 -1.94 -16.92 -16.61
N SER A 131 -1.71 -17.86 -17.54
CA SER A 131 -1.48 -19.27 -17.23
C SER A 131 -0.13 -19.46 -16.55
N VAL A 132 0.92 -18.82 -17.08
CA VAL A 132 2.27 -18.85 -16.48
C VAL A 132 2.30 -18.14 -15.13
N ILE A 133 1.56 -17.03 -14.98
CA ILE A 133 1.39 -16.34 -13.69
C ILE A 133 0.74 -17.28 -12.66
N ALA A 134 -0.32 -17.99 -13.05
CA ALA A 134 -0.98 -18.98 -12.19
C ALA A 134 0.02 -20.03 -11.69
N SER A 135 0.84 -20.61 -12.58
CA SER A 135 1.87 -21.59 -12.20
C SER A 135 2.98 -20.98 -11.32
N LYS A 136 3.47 -19.77 -11.63
CA LYS A 136 4.55 -19.12 -10.86
C LYS A 136 4.15 -18.72 -9.44
N LEU A 137 2.86 -18.43 -9.22
CA LEU A 137 2.35 -18.04 -7.91
C LEU A 137 1.83 -19.23 -7.09
N GLN A 138 1.95 -20.47 -7.59
CA GLN A 138 1.69 -21.66 -6.79
C GLN A 138 2.79 -21.79 -5.72
N GLY A 139 2.40 -21.64 -4.45
CA GLY A 139 3.26 -21.97 -3.33
C GLY A 139 3.27 -23.48 -3.07
N HIS A 140 4.37 -23.99 -2.51
CA HIS A 140 4.42 -25.34 -1.95
C HIS A 140 3.29 -25.51 -0.92
N GLY A 141 2.30 -26.38 -1.21
CA GLY A 141 1.21 -26.70 -0.29
C GLY A 141 -0.04 -25.81 -0.35
N GLN A 142 -0.13 -24.83 -1.27
CA GLN A 142 -1.35 -24.03 -1.45
C GLN A 142 -2.21 -24.55 -2.62
N LYS A 143 -3.54 -24.32 -2.53
CA LYS A 143 -4.50 -24.67 -3.60
C LYS A 143 -4.02 -24.06 -4.93
N PRO A 144 -4.00 -24.84 -6.03
CA PRO A 144 -3.50 -24.36 -7.31
C PRO A 144 -4.28 -23.12 -7.76
N LEU A 145 -3.55 -22.04 -8.01
CA LEU A 145 -4.11 -20.83 -8.57
C LEU A 145 -4.44 -21.10 -10.04
N THR A 146 -5.71 -20.93 -10.43
CA THR A 146 -6.15 -21.16 -11.81
C THR A 146 -5.98 -19.90 -12.65
N ARG A 147 -5.80 -20.08 -13.97
CA ARG A 147 -5.81 -18.96 -14.94
C ARG A 147 -7.05 -18.08 -14.77
N GLN A 148 -8.22 -18.68 -14.55
CA GLN A 148 -9.48 -17.96 -14.34
C GLN A 148 -9.44 -17.11 -13.06
N ALA A 149 -8.84 -17.61 -11.97
CA ALA A 149 -8.66 -16.84 -10.75
C ALA A 149 -7.72 -15.64 -10.97
N VAL A 150 -6.62 -15.83 -11.72
CA VAL A 150 -5.72 -14.74 -12.13
C VAL A 150 -6.48 -13.69 -12.94
N SER A 151 -7.26 -14.12 -13.94
CA SER A 151 -8.07 -13.23 -14.79
C SER A 151 -9.04 -12.38 -13.96
N LYS A 152 -9.82 -13.03 -13.08
CA LYS A 152 -10.76 -12.33 -12.18
C LYS A 152 -10.05 -11.37 -11.23
N ALA A 153 -8.91 -11.78 -10.67
CA ALA A 153 -8.13 -10.95 -9.77
C ALA A 153 -7.62 -9.69 -10.50
N LEU A 154 -7.02 -9.84 -11.67
CA LEU A 154 -6.54 -8.74 -12.50
C LEU A 154 -7.68 -7.79 -12.93
N ALA A 155 -8.83 -8.34 -13.34
CA ALA A 155 -9.99 -7.54 -13.71
C ALA A 155 -10.55 -6.71 -12.54
N SER A 156 -10.35 -7.16 -11.29
CA SER A 156 -10.77 -6.42 -10.08
C SER A 156 -9.82 -5.30 -9.67
N ILE A 157 -8.65 -5.18 -10.31
CA ILE A 157 -7.66 -4.16 -9.98
C ILE A 157 -8.07 -2.85 -10.64
N SER A 158 -8.16 -1.79 -9.84
CA SER A 158 -8.39 -0.43 -10.33
C SER A 158 -7.25 0.01 -11.26
N GLU A 159 -7.56 0.62 -12.39
CA GLU A 159 -6.58 1.01 -13.42
C GLU A 159 -5.46 1.92 -12.91
N VAL A 160 -5.73 2.66 -11.84
CA VAL A 160 -4.76 3.49 -11.11
C VAL A 160 -3.51 2.73 -10.68
N PHE A 161 -3.60 1.41 -10.47
CA PHE A 161 -2.49 0.55 -10.07
C PHE A 161 -1.84 -0.20 -11.23
N ASP A 162 -2.32 -0.04 -12.47
CA ASP A 162 -1.75 -0.76 -13.61
C ASP A 162 -0.37 -0.21 -13.95
N LEU A 163 0.64 -1.08 -13.91
CA LEU A 163 2.04 -0.75 -14.22
C LEU A 163 2.29 -0.52 -15.72
N ARG A 164 1.32 -0.84 -16.60
CA ARG A 164 1.46 -0.69 -18.06
C ARG A 164 0.92 0.64 -18.56
N LYS A 165 0.09 1.33 -17.78
CA LYS A 165 -0.49 2.61 -18.17
C LYS A 165 0.39 3.75 -17.65
N PRO A 166 0.79 4.72 -18.49
CA PRO A 166 1.42 5.94 -18.01
C PRO A 166 0.43 6.64 -17.08
N ASN A 167 0.82 6.85 -15.83
CA ASN A 167 -0.05 7.41 -14.82
C ASN A 167 -0.39 8.87 -15.17
N ARG A 168 -1.66 9.16 -15.46
CA ARG A 168 -2.17 10.53 -15.53
C ARG A 168 -1.98 11.16 -14.14
N HIS A 169 -1.42 12.37 -14.11
CA HIS A 169 -1.11 13.11 -12.89
C HIS A 169 -2.28 13.04 -11.90
N PHE A 170 -2.01 12.56 -10.68
CA PHE A 170 -2.93 12.69 -9.56
C PHE A 170 -2.81 14.12 -9.06
N VAL A 171 -3.73 14.98 -9.50
CA VAL A 171 -3.98 16.25 -8.83
C VAL A 171 -4.65 15.89 -7.50
N PHE A 172 -3.97 16.14 -6.40
CA PHE A 172 -4.52 16.02 -5.05
C PHE A 172 -5.30 17.27 -4.68
#